data_AF-A0A8J7L3S1-F1
#
_entry.id   AF-A0A8J7L3S1-F1
#
_cell.length_a   1.000
_cell.length_b   1.000
_cell.length_c   1.000
_cell.angle_alpha   90.00
_cell.angle_beta   90.00
_cell.angle_gamma   90.00
#
_symmetry.space_group_name_H-M   'P 1'
#
loop_
_entity.id
_entity.type
_entity.pdbx_description
1 polymer ?
#
loop_
_entity_poly.entity_id
_entity_poly.type
_entity_poly.pdbx_seq_one_letter_code
_entity_poly.pdbx_strand_id
1 'polypeptide(L)'
;MAEIQTQIKAFLSKFFGNHDLQPDEDIFSLGFVNSMFAMQLVLFVEQQFQISIDNEDLDFENFRTINAITKLVERKTALFASN
;
A
#
# COMPACT_ATOMS: atom_id res chain seq x y z
N MET A 1 8.80 -8.91 -2.25
CA MET A 1 9.70 -7.80 -1.91
C MET A 1 9.77 -6.77 -3.05
N ALA A 2 10.73 -6.86 -3.98
CA ALA A 2 10.97 -5.78 -4.97
C ALA A 2 9.80 -5.51 -5.93
N GLU A 3 9.07 -6.55 -6.34
CA GLU A 3 7.98 -6.40 -7.30
C GLU A 3 6.72 -5.76 -6.70
N ILE A 4 6.31 -6.19 -5.50
CA ILE A 4 5.19 -5.59 -4.73
C ILE A 4 5.45 -4.09 -4.50
N GLN A 5 6.66 -3.77 -4.01
CA GLN A 5 7.07 -2.40 -3.75
C GLN A 5 7.04 -1.54 -5.03
N THR A 6 7.49 -2.10 -6.16
CA THR A 6 7.46 -1.41 -7.46
C THR A 6 6.03 -1.12 -7.91
N GLN A 7 5.12 -2.07 -7.76
CA GLN A 7 3.71 -1.90 -8.12
C GLN A 7 3.01 -0.83 -7.25
N ILE A 8 3.26 -0.86 -5.93
CA ILE A 8 2.76 0.16 -5.00
C ILE A 8 3.32 1.52 -5.37
N LYS A 9 4.65 1.64 -5.56
CA LYS A 9 5.28 2.91 -5.95
C LYS A 9 4.70 3.44 -7.26
N ALA A 10 4.52 2.59 -8.27
CA ALA A 10 3.94 2.98 -9.55
C ALA A 10 2.49 3.48 -9.42
N PHE A 11 1.69 2.87 -8.53
CA PHE A 11 0.35 3.37 -8.22
C PHE A 11 0.41 4.75 -7.56
N LEU A 12 1.22 4.90 -6.52
CA LEU A 12 1.38 6.17 -5.80
C LEU A 12 1.90 7.27 -6.71
N SER A 13 2.89 7.02 -7.57
CA SER A 13 3.43 8.00 -8.52
C SER A 13 2.38 8.62 -9.45
N LYS A 14 1.25 7.93 -9.72
CA LYS A 14 0.13 8.52 -10.48
C LYS A 14 -0.56 9.68 -9.76
N PHE A 15 -0.48 9.70 -8.43
CA PHE A 15 -1.06 10.73 -7.57
C PHE A 15 -0.03 11.76 -7.11
N PHE A 16 1.21 11.33 -6.87
CA PHE A 16 2.31 12.20 -6.44
C PHE A 16 3.09 12.84 -7.61
N GLY A 17 2.76 12.51 -8.87
CA GLY A 17 3.37 13.10 -10.06
C GLY A 17 4.88 12.84 -10.16
N ASN A 18 5.67 13.91 -10.16
CA ASN A 18 7.14 13.87 -10.26
C ASN A 18 7.85 13.73 -8.90
N HIS A 19 7.13 13.57 -7.79
CA HIS A 19 7.76 13.32 -6.49
C HIS A 19 8.35 11.91 -6.45
N ASP A 20 9.66 11.80 -6.21
CA ASP A 20 10.31 10.51 -6.02
C ASP A 20 10.08 10.01 -4.60
N LEU A 21 8.90 9.45 -4.38
CA LEU A 21 8.48 8.92 -3.10
C LEU A 21 9.44 7.82 -2.62
N GLN A 22 10.04 8.02 -1.46
CA GLN A 22 10.92 7.04 -0.83
C GLN A 22 10.11 5.97 -0.10
N PRO A 23 10.65 4.75 0.04
CA PRO A 23 9.87 3.64 0.59
C PRO A 23 9.50 3.77 2.06
N ASP A 24 10.28 4.55 2.81
CA ASP A 24 10.06 4.87 4.23
C ASP A 24 9.40 6.24 4.43
N GLU A 25 9.00 6.89 3.34
CA GLU A 25 8.37 8.20 3.40
C GLU A 25 6.91 8.09 3.80
N ASP A 26 6.50 8.98 4.70
CA ASP A 26 5.13 9.04 5.21
C ASP A 26 4.23 9.75 4.19
N ILE A 27 3.40 8.95 3.50
CA ILE A 27 2.53 9.43 2.43
C ILE A 27 1.42 10.36 2.93
N PHE A 28 1.04 10.23 4.19
CA PHE A 28 0.00 11.06 4.81
C PHE A 28 0.55 12.40 5.27
N SER A 29 1.78 12.41 5.80
CA SER A 29 2.47 13.65 6.18
C SER A 29 2.77 14.56 4.99
N LEU A 30 2.84 14.03 3.78
CA LEU A 30 2.98 14.82 2.56
C LEU A 30 1.71 15.60 2.16
N GLY A 31 0.57 15.37 2.82
CA GLY A 31 -0.66 16.14 2.62
C GLY A 31 -1.46 15.80 1.36
N PHE A 32 -1.00 14.83 0.55
CA PHE A 32 -1.69 14.39 -0.66
C PHE A 32 -2.73 13.28 -0.40
N VAL A 33 -2.68 12.64 0.77
CA VAL A 33 -3.55 11.51 1.11
C VAL A 33 -4.70 11.96 2.00
N ASN A 34 -5.92 11.74 1.53
CA ASN A 34 -7.16 11.91 2.28
C ASN A 34 -7.85 10.55 2.49
N SER A 35 -8.96 10.52 3.24
CA SER A 35 -9.72 9.28 3.49
C SER A 35 -10.18 8.58 2.21
N MET A 36 -10.47 9.33 1.14
CA MET A 36 -10.85 8.75 -0.16
C MET A 36 -9.68 8.04 -0.83
N PHE A 37 -8.49 8.64 -0.79
CA PHE A 37 -7.27 8.03 -1.30
C PHE A 37 -6.93 6.75 -0.55
N ALA A 38 -7.04 6.76 0.79
CA ALA A 38 -6.80 5.56 1.59
C ALA A 38 -7.69 4.40 1.14
N MET A 39 -9.00 4.65 0.90
CA MET A 39 -9.90 3.62 0.37
C MET A 39 -9.52 3.16 -1.05
N GLN A 40 -9.05 4.06 -1.91
CA GLN A 40 -8.55 3.68 -3.24
C GLN A 40 -7.30 2.81 -3.17
N LEU A 41 -6.39 3.11 -2.25
CA LEU A 41 -5.18 2.34 -2.00
C LEU A 41 -5.52 0.94 -1.50
N VAL A 42 -6.47 0.82 -0.56
CA VAL A 42 -6.99 -0.48 -0.08
C VAL A 42 -7.53 -1.30 -1.25
N LEU A 43 -8.45 -0.72 -2.05
CA LEU A 43 -9.04 -1.40 -3.19
C LEU A 43 -8.00 -1.82 -4.23
N PHE A 44 -7.02 -0.96 -4.50
CA PHE A 44 -5.90 -1.28 -5.39
C PHE A 44 -5.12 -2.48 -4.88
N VAL A 45 -4.75 -2.48 -3.60
CA VAL A 45 -3.98 -3.57 -2.98
C VAL A 45 -4.77 -4.89 -3.00
N GLU A 46 -6.06 -4.86 -2.64
CA GLU A 46 -6.92 -6.05 -2.68
C GLU A 46 -7.02 -6.65 -4.09
N GLN A 47 -7.31 -5.81 -5.09
CA GLN A 47 -7.48 -6.27 -6.46
C GLN A 47 -6.15 -6.71 -7.10
N GLN A 48 -5.08 -5.96 -6.88
CA GLN A 48 -3.79 -6.21 -7.51
C GLN A 48 -3.13 -7.49 -6.99
N PHE A 49 -3.25 -7.74 -5.69
CA PHE A 49 -2.62 -8.90 -5.04
C PHE A 49 -3.57 -10.04 -4.72
N GLN A 50 -4.87 -9.89 -5.06
CA GLN A 50 -5.92 -10.88 -4.81
C GLN A 50 -6.01 -11.26 -3.32
N ILE A 51 -5.89 -10.25 -2.45
CA ILE A 51 -5.98 -10.40 -0.99
C ILE A 51 -7.21 -9.67 -0.45
N SER A 52 -7.64 -10.02 0.75
CA SER A 52 -8.66 -9.29 1.50
C SER A 52 -8.02 -8.51 2.66
N ILE A 53 -8.39 -7.24 2.78
CA ILE A 53 -7.96 -6.35 3.86
C ILE A 53 -9.10 -6.29 4.88
N ASP A 54 -8.83 -6.77 6.09
CA ASP A 54 -9.81 -6.77 7.17
C ASP A 54 -9.75 -5.45 7.94
N ASN A 55 -10.76 -5.19 8.79
CA ASN A 55 -10.79 -3.98 9.62
C ASN A 55 -9.55 -3.83 10.52
N GLU A 56 -8.93 -4.95 10.93
CA GLU A 56 -7.70 -4.96 11.72
C GLU A 56 -6.46 -4.56 10.90
N ASP A 57 -6.50 -4.75 9.58
CA ASP A 57 -5.43 -4.34 8.67
C ASP A 57 -5.57 -2.87 8.26
N LEU A 58 -6.78 -2.29 8.33
CA LEU A 58 -7.09 -0.87 8.09
C LEU A 58 -6.52 0.08 9.16
N ASP A 59 -5.38 -0.27 9.73
CA ASP A 59 -4.58 0.61 10.56
C ASP A 59 -3.75 1.55 9.67
N PHE A 60 -3.76 2.84 10.01
CA PHE A 60 -2.92 3.86 9.41
C PHE A 60 -1.45 3.42 9.31
N GLU A 61 -0.92 2.75 10.33
CA GLU A 61 0.47 2.31 10.36
C GLU A 61 0.79 1.29 9.25
N ASN A 62 -0.19 0.49 8.80
CA ASN A 62 -0.01 -0.45 7.69
C ASN A 62 -0.02 0.24 6.32
N PHE A 63 -0.61 1.43 6.21
CA PHE A 63 -0.73 2.18 4.96
C PHE A 63 0.18 3.40 4.90
N ARG A 64 0.93 3.67 5.97
CA ARG A 64 1.71 4.90 6.16
C ARG A 64 2.85 5.09 5.16
N THR A 65 3.52 4.00 4.78
CA THR A 65 4.68 4.01 3.89
C THR A 65 4.60 2.87 2.89
N ILE A 66 5.34 2.97 1.78
CA ILE A 66 5.42 1.88 0.79
C ILE A 66 5.89 0.59 1.46
N ASN A 67 6.87 0.68 2.36
CA ASN A 67 7.38 -0.48 3.09
C ASN A 67 6.32 -1.11 4.01
N ALA A 68 5.49 -0.32 4.68
CA ALA A 68 4.40 -0.83 5.50
C ALA A 68 3.36 -1.59 4.67
N ILE A 69 2.93 -1.00 3.55
CA ILE A 69 1.97 -1.61 2.63
C ILE A 69 2.56 -2.90 2.04
N THR A 70 3.84 -2.87 1.66
CA THR A 70 4.53 -4.06 1.14
C THR A 70 4.54 -5.20 2.16
N LYS A 71 4.84 -4.91 3.42
CA LYS A 71 4.80 -5.92 4.51
C LYS A 71 3.38 -6.47 4.74
N LEU A 72 2.36 -5.61 4.67
CA LEU A 72 0.97 -6.03 4.79
C LEU A 72 0.59 -7.02 3.68
N VAL A 73 0.90 -6.67 2.43
CA VAL A 73 0.66 -7.52 1.27
C VAL A 73 1.40 -8.84 1.42
N GLU A 74 2.68 -8.81 1.76
CA GLU A 74 3.47 -10.02 1.93
C GLU A 74 2.90 -10.95 3.01
N ARG A 75 2.46 -10.40 4.15
CA ARG A 75 1.81 -11.17 5.21
C ARG A 75 0.55 -11.87 4.69
N LYS A 76 -0.30 -11.15 3.96
CA LYS A 76 -1.55 -11.69 3.41
C LYS A 76 -1.31 -12.70 2.28
N THR A 77 -0.38 -12.43 1.37
CA THR A 77 -0.06 -13.34 0.26
C THR A 77 0.65 -14.61 0.74
N ALA A 78 1.51 -14.53 1.76
CA ALA A 78 2.14 -15.72 2.36
C ALA A 78 1.11 -16.65 3.02
N LEU A 79 0.07 -16.09 3.64
CA LEU A 79 -1.06 -16.85 4.18
C LEU A 79 -1.88 -17.54 3.08
N PHE A 80 -2.01 -16.92 1.90
CA PHE A 80 -2.70 -17.52 0.75
C PHE A 80 -1.87 -18.60 0.04
N ALA A 81 -0.53 -18.50 0.01
CA ALA A 81 0.34 -19.49 -0.64
C ALA A 81 0.45 -20.83 0.13
N SER A 82 -0.17 -20.93 1.31
CA SER A 82 -0.11 -22.11 2.18
C SER A 82 -1.38 -22.98 2.13
N ASN A 83 -2.34 -22.69 1.24
CA ASN A 83 -3.62 -23.40 1.13
C ASN A 83 -3.78 -24.10 -0.23
#